data_AF-A0A520I3X2-F1
#
_entry.id   AF-A0A520I3X2-F1
#
_cell.length_a   1.000
_cell.length_b   1.000
_cell.length_c   1.000
_cell.angle_alpha   90.00
_cell.angle_beta   90.00
_cell.angle_gamma   90.00
#
_symmetry.space_group_name_H-M   'P 1'
#
loop_
_entity.id
_entity.type
_entity.pdbx_description
1 polymer ?
#
loop_
_entity_poly.entity_id
_entity_poly.type
_entity_poly.pdbx_seq_one_letter_code
_entity_poly.pdbx_strand_id
1 'polypeptide(L)' 'VVLTDMQVQIRRRSDQTIIWEGRAQTSADGSARDAQPDAVARKLAMALFQGFPGDSGRTITVK' A
#
# COMPACT_ATOMS: atom_id res chain seq x y z
N VAL A 1 -0.82 -9.73 -17.17
CA VAL A 1 -0.92 -9.46 -15.72
C VAL A 1 -0.14 -8.19 -15.42
N VAL A 2 -0.75 -7.27 -14.68
CA VAL A 2 -0.13 -6.05 -14.18
C VAL A 2 0.09 -6.22 -12.68
N LEU A 3 1.30 -5.91 -12.22
CA LEU A 3 1.66 -5.85 -10.80
C LEU A 3 1.71 -4.39 -10.39
N THR A 4 1.19 -4.08 -9.22
CA THR A 4 1.25 -2.73 -8.65
C THR A 4 1.63 -2.80 -7.19
N ASP A 5 2.68 -2.06 -6.84
CA ASP A 5 3.23 -1.96 -5.50
C ASP A 5 3.03 -0.54 -4.94
N MET A 6 2.77 -0.46 -3.64
CA MET A 6 2.68 0.79 -2.89
C MET A 6 3.48 0.67 -1.59
N GLN A 7 4.26 1.70 -1.29
CA GLN A 7 5.08 1.79 -0.08
C GLN A 7 4.85 3.14 0.59
N VAL A 8 4.71 3.14 1.92
CA VAL A 8 4.51 4.35 2.73
C VAL A 8 5.43 4.30 3.93
N GLN A 9 6.02 5.45 4.25
CA GLN A 9 6.78 5.67 5.47
C GLN A 9 6.19 6.87 6.20
N ILE A 10 5.82 6.69 7.47
CA ILE A 10 5.40 7.77 8.34
C ILE A 10 6.59 8.16 9.20
N ARG A 11 6.95 9.45 9.17
CA ARG A 11 8.08 10.00 9.89
C ARG A 11 7.61 10.97 10.96
N ARG A 12 8.24 10.92 12.14
CA ARG A 12 8.08 11.95 13.16
C ARG A 12 8.73 13.24 12.65
N ARG A 13 7.97 14.34 12.62
CA ARG A 13 8.44 15.61 12.06
C ARG A 13 9.67 16.20 12.76
N SER A 14 9.80 16.00 14.08
CA SER A 14 10.85 16.61 14.90
C SER A 14 12.26 16.10 14.60
N ASP A 15 12.39 14.82 14.29
CA ASP A 15 13.69 14.13 14.16
C ASP A 15 13.78 13.25 12.89
N GLN A 16 12.74 13.26 12.06
CA GLN A 16 12.62 12.45 10.84
C GLN A 16 12.65 10.93 11.07
N THR A 17 12.56 10.47 12.32
CA THR A 17 12.52 9.05 12.65
C THR A 17 11.33 8.39 11.97
N ILE A 18 11.57 7.31 11.24
CA ILE A 18 10.52 6.46 10.70
C ILE A 18 9.84 5.78 11.88
N ILE A 19 8.57 6.09 12.09
CA ILE A 19 7.77 5.52 13.17
C ILE A 19 6.82 4.43 12.67
N TRP A 20 6.63 4.35 11.35
CA TRP A 20 5.84 3.29 10.74
C TRP A 20 6.17 3.12 9.26
N GLU A 21 6.10 1.88 8.79
CA GLU A 21 6.26 1.51 7.39
C GLU A 21 5.14 0.56 6.96
N GLY A 22 4.55 0.83 5.80
CA GLY A 22 3.54 -0.01 5.18
C GLY A 22 3.92 -0.36 3.75
N ARG A 23 3.66 -1.61 3.36
CA ARG A 23 3.83 -2.07 1.98
C ARG A 23 2.55 -2.80 1.56
N ALA A 24 2.08 -2.54 0.35
CA ALA A 24 0.94 -3.24 -0.23
C ALA A 24 1.19 -3.57 -1.69
N GLN A 25 0.68 -4.71 -2.15
CA GLN A 25 0.81 -5.17 -3.53
C GLN A 25 -0.50 -5.78 -4.04
N THR A 26 -0.73 -5.69 -5.34
CA THR A 26 -1.83 -6.37 -6.05
C THR A 26 -1.36 -6.89 -7.41
N SER A 27 -2.01 -7.94 -7.90
CA SER A 27 -1.85 -8.44 -9.26
C SER A 27 -3.22 -8.57 -9.92
N ALA A 28 -3.34 -8.08 -11.16
CA ALA A 28 -4.59 -8.14 -11.92
C ALA A 28 -4.35 -8.40 -13.41
N ASP A 29 -5.36 -8.88 -14.13
CA ASP A 29 -5.34 -8.82 -15.59
C ASP A 29 -5.38 -7.34 -16.01
N GLY A 30 -4.46 -6.91 -16.88
CA GLY A 30 -4.37 -5.51 -17.33
C GLY A 30 -5.58 -5.03 -18.12
N SER A 31 -6.41 -5.95 -18.61
CA SER A 31 -7.68 -5.64 -19.28
C SER A 31 -8.88 -5.52 -18.32
N ALA A 32 -8.72 -5.92 -17.06
CA ALA A 32 -9.78 -5.85 -16.06
C ALA A 32 -10.07 -4.39 -15.67
N ARG A 33 -11.35 -4.06 -15.42
CA ARG A 33 -11.75 -2.73 -14.93
C ARG A 33 -11.05 -2.35 -13.63
N ASP A 34 -10.77 -3.34 -12.79
CA ASP A 34 -10.09 -3.17 -11.51
C ASP A 34 -8.56 -2.98 -11.64
N ALA A 35 -8.00 -3.06 -12.85
CA ALA A 35 -6.61 -2.73 -13.14
C ALA A 35 -6.39 -1.25 -13.50
N GLN A 36 -7.45 -0.42 -13.47
CA GLN A 36 -7.29 1.03 -13.66
C GLN A 36 -6.45 1.65 -12.53
N PRO A 37 -5.42 2.47 -12.85
CA PRO A 37 -4.46 2.98 -11.86
C PRO A 37 -5.11 3.65 -10.64
N ASP A 38 -6.11 4.50 -10.86
CA ASP A 38 -6.79 5.23 -9.77
C ASP A 38 -7.57 4.31 -8.83
N ALA A 39 -8.21 3.27 -9.37
CA ALA A 39 -8.95 2.30 -8.59
C ALA A 39 -7.99 1.43 -7.76
N VAL A 40 -6.91 0.96 -8.39
CA VAL A 40 -5.84 0.19 -7.74
C VAL A 40 -5.18 0.99 -6.62
N ALA A 41 -4.84 2.26 -6.87
CA ALA A 41 -4.21 3.12 -5.88
C ALA A 41 -5.09 3.31 -4.64
N ARG A 42 -6.40 3.55 -4.82
CA ARG A 42 -7.36 3.64 -3.70
C ARG A 42 -7.45 2.33 -2.91
N LYS A 43 -7.57 1.19 -3.60
CA LYS A 43 -7.65 -0.14 -2.97
C LYS A 43 -6.39 -0.46 -2.16
N LEU A 44 -5.21 -0.22 -2.72
CA LEU A 44 -3.92 -0.42 -2.05
C LEU A 44 -3.78 0.50 -0.84
N ALA A 45 -4.12 1.79 -0.96
CA ALA A 45 -4.04 2.73 0.16
C ALA A 45 -4.96 2.33 1.31
N MET A 46 -6.22 1.97 1.02
CA MET A 46 -7.15 1.52 2.06
C MET A 46 -6.63 0.27 2.78
N ALA A 47 -6.14 -0.73 2.06
CA ALA A 47 -5.58 -1.94 2.65
C ALA A 47 -4.32 -1.66 3.47
N LEU A 48 -3.42 -0.81 2.96
CA LEU A 48 -2.18 -0.41 3.62
C LEU A 48 -2.45 0.26 4.97
N PHE A 49 -3.38 1.22 5.01
CA PHE A 49 -3.67 1.98 6.22
C PHE A 49 -4.56 1.25 7.23
N GLN A 50 -5.23 0.14 6.87
CA GLN A 50 -5.86 -0.74 7.87
C GLN A 50 -4.84 -1.32 8.87
N GLY A 51 -3.57 -1.45 8.47
CA GLY A 51 -2.48 -1.91 9.33
C GLY A 51 -1.87 -0.85 10.23
N PHE A 52 -2.26 0.43 10.11
CA PHE A 52 -1.75 1.52 10.95
C PHE A 52 -2.69 1.77 12.15
N PRO A 53 -2.17 2.01 13.37
CA PRO A 53 -0.77 2.06 13.81
C PRO A 53 -0.25 0.69 14.34
N GLY A 54 -0.60 -0.41 13.69
CA GLY A 54 -0.14 -1.76 14.04
C GLY A 54 1.31 -2.04 13.63
N ASP A 55 1.66 -3.33 13.53
CA ASP A 55 3.03 -3.77 13.29
C ASP A 55 3.62 -3.20 11.99
N SER A 56 4.72 -2.48 12.12
CA SER A 56 5.45 -1.87 11.00
C SER A 56 6.15 -2.92 10.14
N GLY A 57 6.24 -2.66 8.84
CA GLY A 57 7.06 -3.44 7.91
C GLY A 57 6.37 -4.65 7.28
N ARG A 58 5.08 -4.91 7.58
CA ARG A 58 4.33 -5.98 6.92
C ARG A 58 3.94 -5.61 5.49
N THR A 59 4.03 -6.58 4.58
CA THR A 59 3.46 -6.48 3.23
C THR A 59 2.04 -7.00 3.24
N ILE A 60 1.10 -6.17 2.79
CA ILE A 60 -0.30 -6.53 2.63
C ILE A 60 -0.54 -6.89 1.17
N THR A 61 -0.85 -8.16 0.91
CA THR A 61 -1.27 -8.59 -0.42
C THR A 61 -2.76 -8.43 -0.54
N VAL A 62 -3.20 -7.56 -1.45
CA VAL A 62 -4.61 -7.41 -1.79
C VAL A 62 -4.92 -8.28 -2.99
N LYS A 63 -5.98 -9.07 -2.90
CA LYS A 63 -6.50 -9.90 -3.99
C LYS A 63 -7.68 -9.20 -4.64
#